data_AF-X1J8E7-F1
#
_entry.id   AF-X1J8E7-F1
#
_cell.length_a   1.000
_cell.length_b   1.000
_cell.length_c   1.000
_cell.angle_alpha   90.00
_cell.angle_beta   90.00
_cell.angle_gamma   90.00
#
_symmetry.space_group_name_H-M   'P 1'
#
loop_
_entity.id
_entity.type
_entity.pdbx_description
1 polymer ?
#
loop_
_entity_poly.entity_id
_entity_poly.type
_entity_poly.pdbx_seq_one_letter_code
_entity_poly.pdbx_strand_id
1 'polypeptide(L)'
;LLEQSHDSWILYLYAVSFGLGMGMTGPALGAAGADMFQGRHFGSINGFLALGFGLGGIIGPWFGGFVFDTTKNYSIALIVAILVTCVAFILLWIAAPRKIRKLA
;
A
#
# COMPACT_ATOMS: atom_id res chain seq x y z
N LEU A 1 18.91 -15.15 21.31
CA LEU A 1 18.85 -13.83 21.95
C LEU A 1 17.40 -13.35 21.91
N LEU A 2 16.57 -14.07 22.65
CA LEU A 2 15.14 -13.82 22.86
C LEU A 2 15.01 -12.91 24.08
N GLU A 3 15.51 -11.68 23.98
CA GLU A 3 15.44 -10.70 25.06
C GLU A 3 15.28 -9.29 24.49
N GLN A 4 14.03 -8.91 24.25
CA GLN A 4 13.48 -7.73 24.91
C GLN A 4 11.96 -7.79 24.84
N SER A 5 11.40 -8.61 25.71
CA SER A 5 10.09 -8.40 26.31
C SER A 5 10.02 -6.93 26.74
N HIS A 6 9.18 -6.11 26.09
CA HIS A 6 8.61 -4.90 26.72
C HIS A 6 7.47 -4.25 25.93
N ASP A 7 7.10 -4.71 24.71
CA ASP A 7 5.91 -4.20 24.01
C ASP A 7 5.29 -5.21 23.02
N SER A 8 5.02 -6.46 23.44
CA SER A 8 4.36 -7.45 22.57
C SER A 8 3.01 -6.97 22.02
N TRP A 9 2.33 -6.06 22.75
CA TRP A 9 1.09 -5.41 22.32
C TRP A 9 1.24 -4.60 21.02
N ILE A 10 2.44 -4.04 20.75
CA ILE A 10 2.71 -3.26 19.52
C ILE A 10 2.68 -4.16 18.28
N LEU A 11 3.05 -5.43 18.42
CA LEU A 11 2.98 -6.40 17.33
C LEU A 11 1.53 -6.77 17.02
N TYR A 12 0.67 -6.87 18.04
CA TYR A 12 -0.76 -7.06 17.85
C TYR A 12 -1.42 -5.83 17.21
N LEU A 13 -1.05 -4.62 17.65
CA LEU A 13 -1.48 -3.37 17.03
C LEU A 13 -1.06 -3.30 15.56
N TYR A 14 0.18 -3.65 15.26
CA TYR A 14 0.68 -3.74 13.90
C TYR A 14 -0.12 -4.76 13.08
N ALA A 15 -0.35 -5.96 13.62
CA ALA A 15 -1.11 -7.00 12.91
C ALA A 15 -2.57 -6.57 12.62
N VAL A 16 -3.24 -5.93 13.58
CA VAL A 16 -4.61 -5.44 13.41
C VAL A 16 -4.66 -4.28 12.42
N SER A 17 -3.79 -3.28 12.57
CA SER A 17 -3.73 -2.14 11.63
C SER A 17 -3.34 -2.57 10.21
N PHE A 18 -2.38 -3.47 10.08
CA PHE A 18 -1.98 -4.05 8.80
C PHE A 18 -3.12 -4.88 8.18
N GLY A 19 -3.78 -5.72 8.98
CA GLY A 19 -4.93 -6.51 8.54
C GLY A 19 -6.11 -5.66 8.09
N LEU A 20 -6.42 -4.59 8.83
CA LEU A 20 -7.42 -3.59 8.45
C LEU A 20 -7.02 -2.87 7.16
N GLY A 21 -5.76 -2.44 7.04
CA GLY A 21 -5.25 -1.78 5.84
C GLY A 21 -5.35 -2.67 4.59
N MET A 22 -4.85 -3.90 4.68
CA MET A 22 -4.98 -4.92 3.62
C MET A 22 -6.45 -5.20 3.27
N GLY A 23 -7.30 -5.37 4.29
CA GLY A 23 -8.73 -5.64 4.12
C GLY A 23 -9.50 -4.49 3.45
N MET A 24 -9.13 -3.23 3.74
CA MET A 24 -9.73 -2.05 3.11
C MET A 24 -9.22 -1.84 1.68
N THR A 25 -7.98 -2.25 1.37
CA THR A 25 -7.36 -2.00 0.07
C THR A 25 -8.09 -2.70 -1.07
N GLY A 26 -8.55 -3.94 -0.88
CA GLY A 26 -9.31 -4.69 -1.88
C GLY A 26 -10.60 -3.98 -2.37
N PRO A 27 -11.57 -3.68 -1.48
CA PRO A 27 -12.80 -3.00 -1.86
C PRO A 27 -12.54 -1.55 -2.31
N ALA A 28 -11.56 -0.85 -1.73
CA ALA A 28 -11.20 0.51 -2.16
C ALA A 28 -10.67 0.53 -3.60
N LEU A 29 -9.79 -0.42 -3.97
CA LEU A 29 -9.31 -0.56 -5.35
C LEU A 29 -10.43 -1.02 -6.30
N GLY A 30 -11.32 -1.90 -5.85
CA GLY A 30 -12.49 -2.33 -6.63
C GLY A 30 -13.44 -1.18 -6.92
N ALA A 31 -13.77 -0.36 -5.91
CA ALA A 31 -14.61 0.82 -6.04
C ALA A 31 -13.92 1.90 -6.89
N ALA A 32 -12.65 2.21 -6.62
CA ALA A 32 -11.88 3.17 -7.42
C ALA A 32 -11.75 2.72 -8.89
N GLY A 33 -11.58 1.42 -9.13
CA GLY A 33 -11.57 0.86 -10.48
C GLY A 33 -12.92 1.01 -11.18
N ALA A 34 -14.03 0.76 -10.47
CA ALA A 34 -15.39 0.92 -11.00
C ALA A 34 -15.78 2.38 -11.25
N ASP A 35 -15.34 3.29 -10.38
CA ASP A 35 -15.63 4.74 -10.47
C ASP A 35 -14.76 5.44 -11.51
N MET A 36 -13.49 5.05 -11.63
CA MET A 36 -12.54 5.71 -12.53
C MET A 36 -12.57 5.16 -13.96
N PHE A 37 -13.05 3.92 -14.16
CA PHE A 37 -12.95 3.25 -15.45
C PHE A 37 -14.22 2.49 -15.88
N GLN A 38 -15.22 3.22 -16.35
CA GLN A 38 -16.30 2.66 -17.16
C GLN A 38 -15.92 2.81 -18.65
N GLY A 39 -15.29 1.82 -19.28
CA GLY A 39 -14.92 1.92 -20.70
C GLY A 39 -14.05 0.81 -21.30
N ARG A 40 -13.89 0.82 -22.64
CA ARG A 40 -13.23 -0.22 -23.46
C ARG A 40 -11.71 -0.39 -23.24
N HIS A 41 -11.07 0.52 -22.51
CA HIS A 41 -9.64 0.46 -22.16
C HIS A 41 -9.36 -0.03 -20.72
N PHE A 42 -10.38 -0.51 -19.99
CA PHE A 42 -10.26 -0.99 -18.61
C PHE A 42 -9.14 -2.02 -18.41
N GLY A 43 -9.04 -3.00 -19.32
CA GLY A 43 -8.05 -4.06 -19.22
C GLY A 43 -6.61 -3.57 -19.30
N SER A 44 -6.31 -2.57 -20.12
CA SER A 44 -4.95 -2.02 -20.26
C SER A 44 -4.51 -1.25 -19.01
N ILE A 45 -5.43 -0.50 -18.39
CA ILE A 45 -5.11 0.30 -17.20
C ILE A 45 -4.98 -0.60 -15.98
N ASN A 46 -5.88 -1.58 -15.83
CA ASN A 46 -5.75 -2.58 -14.78
C ASN A 46 -4.48 -3.42 -14.95
N GLY A 47 -4.08 -3.72 -16.19
CA GLY A 47 -2.79 -4.34 -16.50
C GLY A 47 -1.60 -3.49 -16.05
N PHE A 48 -1.63 -2.18 -16.31
CA PHE A 48 -0.58 -1.27 -15.83
C PHE A 48 -0.53 -1.18 -14.30
N LEU A 49 -1.70 -1.20 -13.65
CA LEU A 49 -1.81 -1.24 -12.19
C LEU A 49 -1.20 -2.54 -11.63
N ALA A 50 -1.52 -3.69 -12.25
CA ALA A 50 -0.97 -4.99 -11.89
C ALA A 50 0.57 -5.05 -12.07
N LEU A 51 1.11 -4.41 -13.11
CA LEU A 51 2.55 -4.25 -13.28
C LEU A 51 3.16 -3.46 -12.11
N GLY A 52 2.50 -2.39 -11.66
CA GLY A 52 2.92 -1.64 -10.48
C GLY A 52 2.98 -2.50 -9.21
N PHE A 53 1.96 -3.33 -8.97
CA PHE A 53 1.97 -4.29 -7.87
C PHE A 53 3.12 -5.30 -7.97
N GLY A 54 3.36 -5.84 -9.17
CA GLY A 54 4.47 -6.76 -9.42
C GLY A 54 5.83 -6.13 -9.16
N LEU A 55 6.06 -4.90 -9.64
CA LEU A 55 7.28 -4.15 -9.40
C LEU A 55 7.48 -3.87 -7.91
N GLY A 56 6.42 -3.47 -7.20
CA GLY A 56 6.46 -3.29 -5.75
C GLY A 56 6.83 -4.57 -5.00
N GLY A 57 6.30 -5.72 -5.45
CA GLY A 57 6.61 -7.04 -4.88
C GLY A 57 8.06 -7.50 -5.08
N ILE A 58 8.72 -7.06 -6.14
CA ILE A 58 10.14 -7.37 -6.41
C ILE A 58 11.05 -6.38 -5.67
N ILE A 59 10.77 -5.08 -5.79
CA ILE A 59 11.60 -4.01 -5.24
C ILE A 59 11.51 -3.98 -3.71
N GLY A 60 10.33 -4.24 -3.14
CA GLY A 60 10.08 -4.17 -1.69
C GLY A 60 11.00 -5.06 -0.85
N PRO A 61 11.02 -6.40 -1.07
CA PRO A 61 11.88 -7.31 -0.32
C PRO A 61 13.37 -7.03 -0.52
N TRP A 62 13.79 -6.73 -1.75
CA TRP A 62 15.19 -6.41 -2.05
C TRP A 62 15.64 -5.14 -1.33
N PHE A 63 14.83 -4.07 -1.39
CA PHE A 63 15.12 -2.82 -0.71
C PHE A 63 15.10 -2.98 0.82
N GLY A 64 14.12 -3.72 1.35
CA GLY A 64 14.03 -4.03 2.78
C GLY A 64 15.24 -4.81 3.29
N GLY A 65 15.73 -5.79 2.52
CA GLY A 65 16.95 -6.54 2.81
C GLY A 65 18.20 -5.66 2.75
N PHE A 66 18.35 -4.86 1.69
CA PHE A 66 19.50 -3.96 1.53
C PHE A 66 19.63 -2.92 2.65
N VAL A 67 18.52 -2.32 3.07
CA VAL A 67 18.48 -1.37 4.19
C VAL A 67 18.83 -2.05 5.50
N PHE A 68 18.36 -3.29 5.69
CA PHE A 68 18.69 -4.08 6.87
C PHE A 68 20.17 -4.49 6.90
N ASP A 69 20.73 -4.92 5.78
CA ASP A 69 22.14 -5.33 5.67
C ASP A 69 23.09 -4.15 5.96
N THR A 70 22.71 -2.93 5.56
CA THR A 70 23.53 -1.72 5.76
C THR A 70 23.40 -1.17 7.18
N THR A 71 22.19 -1.12 7.73
CA THR A 71 21.91 -0.41 9.00
C THR A 71 21.89 -1.36 10.21
N LYS A 72 21.70 -2.66 9.98
CA LYS A 72 21.33 -3.67 11.00
C LYS A 72 20.09 -3.31 11.81
N ASN A 73 19.26 -2.41 11.30
CA ASN A 73 18.05 -1.93 11.96
C ASN A 73 16.93 -1.72 10.91
N TYR A 74 15.71 -2.14 11.26
CA TYR A 74 14.52 -2.02 10.42
C TYR A 74 13.81 -0.67 10.53
N SER A 75 14.18 0.19 11.49
CA SER A 75 13.50 1.48 11.69
C SER A 75 13.49 2.35 10.42
N ILE A 76 14.60 2.39 9.67
CA ILE A 76 14.69 3.19 8.43
C ILE A 76 13.78 2.59 7.35
N ALA A 77 13.78 1.26 7.19
CA ALA A 77 12.92 0.60 6.22
C ALA A 77 11.43 0.85 6.50
N LEU A 78 11.03 0.85 7.77
CA LEU A 78 9.67 1.16 8.20
C LEU A 78 9.28 2.61 7.93
N ILE A 79 10.16 3.58 8.21
CA ILE A 79 9.90 5.01 7.92
C ILE A 79 9.73 5.23 6.42
N VAL A 80 10.60 4.63 5.60
CA VAL A 80 10.48 4.72 4.13
C VAL A 80 9.17 4.10 3.65
N ALA A 81 8.79 2.93 4.19
CA ALA A 81 7.50 2.31 3.86
C ALA A 81 6.33 3.24 4.19
N ILE A 82 6.32 3.85 5.37
CA ILE A 82 5.29 4.84 5.77
C ILE A 82 5.25 6.02 4.80
N LEU A 83 6.40 6.59 4.44
CA LEU A 83 6.46 7.73 3.52
C LEU A 83 5.91 7.36 2.13
N VAL A 84 6.31 6.22 1.59
CA VAL A 84 5.81 5.74 0.28
C VAL A 84 4.30 5.50 0.33
N THR A 85 3.79 4.92 1.41
CA THR A 85 2.35 4.75 1.61
C THR A 85 1.63 6.11 1.68
N CYS A 86 2.15 7.09 2.43
CA CYS A 86 1.57 8.43 2.48
C CYS A 86 1.53 9.11 1.10
N VAL A 87 2.60 8.98 0.32
CA VAL A 87 2.65 9.49 -1.06
C VAL A 87 1.60 8.80 -1.93
N ALA A 88 1.46 7.47 -1.81
CA ALA A 88 0.43 6.73 -2.54
C ALA A 88 -0.98 7.21 -2.16
N PHE A 89 -1.26 7.45 -0.87
CA PHE A 89 -2.52 8.04 -0.41
C PHE A 89 -2.79 9.41 -1.02
N ILE A 90 -1.78 10.29 -1.07
CA ILE A 90 -1.91 11.63 -1.67
C ILE A 90 -2.19 11.52 -3.17
N LEU A 91 -1.46 10.65 -3.88
CA LEU A 91 -1.67 10.44 -5.31
C LEU A 91 -3.07 9.89 -5.59
N LEU A 92 -3.53 8.92 -4.80
CA LEU A 92 -4.89 8.40 -4.89
C LEU A 92 -5.93 9.48 -4.58
N TRP A 93 -5.70 10.34 -3.58
CA TRP A 93 -6.60 11.44 -3.26
C TRP A 93 -6.70 12.48 -4.37
N ILE A 94 -5.60 12.77 -5.06
CA ILE A 94 -5.57 13.66 -6.22
C ILE A 94 -6.27 13.02 -7.42
N ALA A 95 -6.04 11.72 -7.64
CA ALA A 95 -6.62 10.96 -8.73
C ALA A 95 -8.12 10.65 -8.51
N ALA A 96 -8.58 10.63 -7.25
CA ALA A 96 -9.96 10.29 -6.90
C ALA A 96 -10.95 11.20 -7.63
N PRO A 97 -11.85 10.64 -8.46
CA PRO A 97 -12.80 11.43 -9.24
C PRO A 97 -13.81 12.10 -8.30
N ARG A 98 -13.61 13.39 -8.01
CA ARG A 98 -14.54 14.21 -7.19
C ARG A 98 -15.92 14.44 -7.83
N LYS A 99 -16.15 13.93 -9.04
CA LYS A 99 -17.43 14.09 -9.74
C LYS A 99 -18.37 13.00 -9.29
N ILE A 100 -19.11 13.27 -8.22
CA ILE A 100 -20.38 12.58 -7.93
C ILE A 100 -21.26 12.81 -9.17
N ARG A 101 -21.38 11.78 -10.02
CA ARG A 101 -22.37 11.81 -11.09
C ARG A 101 -23.73 11.85 -10.41
N LYS A 102 -24.37 13.03 -10.42
CA LYS A 102 -25.78 13.14 -10.10
C LYS A 102 -26.51 12.18 -11.05
N LEU A 103 -26.97 11.06 -10.50
CA LEU A 103 -28.04 10.29 -11.14
C LEU A 103 -29.23 11.25 -11.19
N ALA A 104 -29.78 11.39 -12.39
CA ALA A 104 -30.80 12.36 -12.77
C ALA A 104 -31.95 12.47 -11.77
#